data_AF-A0A3D1LDL0-F1
#
_entry.id   AF-A0A3D1LDL0-F1
#
_cell.length_a   1.000
_cell.length_b   1.000
_cell.length_c   1.000
_cell.angle_alpha   90.00
_cell.angle_beta   90.00
_cell.angle_gamma   90.00
#
_symmetry.space_group_name_H-M   'P 1'
#
loop_
_entity.id
_entity.type
_entity.pdbx_description
1 polymer ?
#
loop_
_entity_poly.entity_id
_entity_poly.type
_entity_poly.pdbx_seq_one_letter_code
_entity_poly.pdbx_strand_id
1 'polypeptide(L)'
;MSRYNTYARQLDAAFKTARDEYAEAYSSLEQARQADTDAKAWKPNDNEEDKRLRIATAALELNKADAAFKIAESRIWPEFDAKCKELGKELEKDVQKDSLANPDAIDANALELLKSGALTVEDYYSFAERYESNATMLRVISKYALDASENADDTKDAVALRILSDNCKTGMGTVLRAWNELEGVASYCSGRGGSSRTAIDPTHIISMGKWWEELAGQAIENF
;
A
#
# COMPACT_ATOMS: atom_id res chain seq x y z
N MET A 1 -3.50 7.60 -18.55
CA MET A 1 -3.72 6.40 -17.73
C MET A 1 -2.90 5.27 -18.33
N SER A 2 -2.04 4.67 -17.51
CA SER A 2 -1.26 3.51 -17.92
C SER A 2 -2.15 2.30 -18.17
N ARG A 3 -1.66 1.32 -18.93
CA ARG A 3 -2.30 0.00 -19.01
C ARG A 3 -2.38 -0.70 -17.65
N TYR A 4 -1.54 -0.31 -16.70
CA TYR A 4 -1.51 -0.85 -15.35
C TYR A 4 -2.49 -0.16 -14.39
N ASN A 5 -3.22 0.89 -14.82
CA ASN A 5 -4.18 1.62 -14.00
C ASN A 5 -5.23 0.71 -13.33
N THR A 6 -5.58 -0.38 -14.02
CA THR A 6 -6.49 -1.42 -13.50
C THR A 6 -6.04 -1.97 -12.14
N TYR A 7 -4.73 -2.14 -11.89
CA TYR A 7 -4.22 -2.62 -10.61
C TYR A 7 -4.46 -1.60 -9.49
N ALA A 8 -4.17 -0.31 -9.73
CA ALA A 8 -4.43 0.75 -8.77
C ALA A 8 -5.94 0.92 -8.47
N ARG A 9 -6.80 0.78 -9.49
CA ARG A 9 -8.26 0.79 -9.32
C ARG A 9 -8.77 -0.39 -8.49
N GLN A 10 -8.18 -1.57 -8.67
CA GLN A 10 -8.54 -2.75 -7.87
C GLN A 10 -8.09 -2.60 -6.42
N LEU A 11 -6.89 -2.03 -6.18
CA LEU A 11 -6.42 -1.70 -4.84
C LEU A 11 -7.33 -0.67 -4.16
N ASP A 12 -7.74 0.38 -4.87
CA ASP A 12 -8.70 1.39 -4.39
C ASP A 12 -10.01 0.75 -3.93
N ALA A 13 -10.60 -0.10 -4.76
CA ALA A 13 -11.83 -0.80 -4.43
C ALA A 13 -11.66 -1.73 -3.22
N ALA A 14 -10.54 -2.46 -3.14
CA ALA A 14 -10.24 -3.35 -2.03
C ALA A 14 -10.06 -2.57 -0.71
N PHE A 15 -9.34 -1.45 -0.74
CA PHE A 15 -9.15 -0.60 0.44
C PHE A 15 -10.46 -0.01 0.94
N LYS A 16 -11.27 0.57 0.04
CA LYS A 16 -12.58 1.15 0.40
C LYS A 16 -13.51 0.10 0.99
N THR A 17 -13.55 -1.10 0.40
CA THR A 17 -14.34 -2.22 0.93
C THR A 17 -13.90 -2.58 2.34
N ALA A 18 -12.59 -2.77 2.57
CA ALA A 18 -12.05 -3.10 3.89
C ALA A 18 -12.33 -2.00 4.93
N ARG A 19 -12.12 -0.74 4.56
CA ARG A 19 -12.40 0.42 5.41
C ARG A 19 -13.87 0.50 5.81
N ASP A 20 -14.76 0.39 4.83
CA ASP A 20 -16.19 0.56 5.04
C ASP A 20 -16.75 -0.59 5.87
N GLU A 21 -16.31 -1.84 5.62
CA GLU A 21 -16.66 -3.01 6.44
C GLU A 21 -16.17 -2.85 7.89
N TYR A 22 -14.94 -2.39 8.09
CA TYR A 22 -14.39 -2.16 9.43
C TYR A 22 -15.19 -1.09 10.19
N ALA A 23 -15.52 0.01 9.51
CA ALA A 23 -16.31 1.10 10.09
C ALA A 23 -17.74 0.64 10.47
N GLU A 24 -18.37 -0.18 9.63
CA GLU A 24 -19.70 -0.77 9.91
C GLU A 24 -19.66 -1.72 11.12
N ALA A 25 -18.66 -2.60 11.18
CA ALA A 25 -18.49 -3.53 12.29
C ALA A 25 -18.27 -2.78 13.62
N TYR A 26 -17.45 -1.72 13.61
CA TYR A 26 -17.22 -0.91 14.79
C TYR A 26 -18.46 -0.09 15.19
N SER A 27 -19.19 0.48 14.22
CA SER A 27 -20.44 1.20 14.48
C SER A 27 -21.47 0.30 15.17
N SER A 28 -21.57 -0.96 14.75
CA SER A 28 -22.46 -1.96 15.37
C SER A 28 -22.08 -2.24 16.83
N LEU A 29 -20.78 -2.30 17.14
CA LEU A 29 -20.30 -2.44 18.52
C LEU A 29 -20.65 -1.20 19.38
N GLU A 30 -20.46 0.00 18.84
CA GLU A 30 -20.83 1.24 19.54
C GLU A 30 -22.33 1.34 19.80
N GLN A 31 -23.17 0.94 18.85
CA GLN A 31 -24.62 0.88 19.06
C GLN A 31 -24.99 -0.09 20.18
N ALA A 32 -24.34 -1.25 20.26
CA ALA A 32 -24.58 -2.21 21.34
C ALA A 32 -24.10 -1.68 22.71
N ARG A 33 -22.99 -0.94 22.76
CA ARG A 33 -22.50 -0.25 23.98
C ARG A 33 -23.48 0.81 24.46
N GLN A 34 -24.05 1.57 23.53
CA GLN A 34 -25.08 2.56 23.86
C GLN A 34 -26.36 1.87 24.37
N ALA A 35 -26.80 0.80 23.70
CA ALA A 35 -27.98 0.04 24.12
C ALA A 35 -27.83 -0.58 25.52
N ASP A 36 -26.65 -1.11 25.86
CA ASP A 36 -26.33 -1.60 27.20
C ASP A 36 -26.35 -0.48 28.25
N THR A 37 -25.86 0.70 27.91
CA THR A 37 -25.91 1.89 28.76
C THR A 37 -27.36 2.32 29.00
N ASP A 38 -28.17 2.41 27.94
CA ASP A 38 -29.57 2.81 28.01
C ASP A 38 -30.44 1.78 28.75
N ALA A 39 -30.11 0.49 28.63
CA ALA A 39 -30.80 -0.59 29.33
C ALA A 39 -30.75 -0.45 30.86
N LYS A 40 -29.67 0.16 31.39
CA LYS A 40 -29.44 0.35 32.83
C LYS A 40 -30.27 1.50 33.43
N ALA A 41 -30.71 2.46 32.60
CA ALA A 41 -31.58 3.55 33.02
C ALA A 41 -32.96 3.03 33.48
N TRP A 42 -33.65 3.77 34.35
CA TRP A 42 -35.03 3.46 34.74
C TRP A 42 -36.02 4.03 33.69
N LYS A 43 -37.03 3.25 33.30
CA LYS A 43 -38.14 3.70 32.45
C LYS A 43 -39.43 3.85 33.27
N PRO A 44 -40.36 4.73 32.84
CA PRO A 44 -41.69 4.79 33.44
C PRO A 44 -42.38 3.42 33.36
N ASN A 45 -42.90 2.93 34.49
CA ASN A 45 -43.54 1.62 34.66
C ASN A 45 -42.60 0.39 34.64
N ASP A 46 -41.27 0.55 34.69
CA ASP A 46 -40.38 -0.59 34.92
C ASP A 46 -40.72 -1.25 36.28
N ASN A 47 -40.84 -2.57 36.30
CA ASN A 47 -40.65 -3.35 37.52
C ASN A 47 -39.22 -3.92 37.56
N GLU A 48 -38.84 -4.47 38.71
CA GLU A 48 -37.48 -4.99 38.94
C GLU A 48 -37.12 -6.15 37.98
N GLU A 49 -38.08 -7.01 37.64
CA GLU A 49 -37.88 -8.17 36.78
C GLU A 49 -37.68 -7.75 35.31
N ASP A 50 -38.52 -6.86 34.80
CA ASP A 50 -38.44 -6.30 33.45
C ASP A 50 -37.11 -5.55 33.24
N LYS A 51 -36.69 -4.79 34.25
CA LYS A 51 -35.39 -4.10 34.22
C LYS A 51 -34.23 -5.09 34.18
N ARG A 52 -34.25 -6.13 35.01
CA ARG A 52 -33.21 -7.17 35.03
C ARG A 52 -33.14 -7.91 33.70
N LEU A 53 -34.29 -8.28 33.13
CA LEU A 53 -34.37 -8.94 31.84
C LEU A 53 -33.78 -8.05 30.74
N ARG A 54 -34.16 -6.76 30.69
CA ARG A 54 -33.62 -5.80 29.71
C ARG A 54 -32.10 -5.67 29.80
N ILE A 55 -31.55 -5.54 31.00
CA ILE A 55 -30.09 -5.46 31.21
C ILE A 55 -29.41 -6.74 30.75
N ALA A 56 -29.96 -7.92 31.11
CA ALA A 56 -29.39 -9.20 30.69
C ALA A 56 -29.40 -9.38 29.17
N THR A 57 -30.49 -8.98 28.50
CA THR A 57 -30.58 -9.01 27.04
C THR A 57 -29.57 -8.06 26.40
N ALA A 58 -29.46 -6.81 26.87
CA ALA A 58 -28.53 -5.85 26.30
C ALA A 58 -27.06 -6.26 26.50
N ALA A 59 -26.72 -6.83 27.66
CA ALA A 59 -25.39 -7.37 27.91
C ALA A 59 -25.07 -8.57 26.99
N LEU A 60 -26.04 -9.43 26.70
CA LEU A 60 -25.86 -10.52 25.73
C LEU A 60 -25.62 -9.98 24.32
N GLU A 61 -26.39 -9.00 23.87
CA GLU A 61 -26.21 -8.38 22.55
C GLU A 61 -24.87 -7.63 22.43
N LEU A 62 -24.43 -6.94 23.50
CA LEU A 62 -23.10 -6.34 23.55
C LEU A 62 -21.99 -7.39 23.40
N ASN A 63 -22.09 -8.53 24.10
CA ASN A 63 -21.12 -9.62 23.96
C ASN A 63 -21.10 -10.21 22.54
N LYS A 64 -22.26 -10.34 21.88
CA LYS A 64 -22.33 -10.78 20.49
C LYS A 64 -21.68 -9.77 19.54
N ALA A 65 -21.95 -8.48 19.72
CA ALA A 65 -21.36 -7.43 18.91
C ALA A 65 -19.83 -7.34 19.08
N ASP A 66 -19.33 -7.51 20.31
CA ASP A 66 -17.88 -7.55 20.60
C ASP A 66 -17.21 -8.76 19.92
N ALA A 67 -17.83 -9.94 19.98
CA ALA A 67 -17.33 -11.12 19.29
C ALA A 67 -17.35 -10.95 17.77
N ALA A 68 -18.43 -10.40 17.20
CA ALA A 68 -18.55 -10.12 15.78
C ALA A 68 -17.49 -9.12 15.30
N PHE A 69 -17.26 -8.04 16.06
CA PHE A 69 -16.23 -7.05 15.75
C PHE A 69 -14.83 -7.67 15.77
N LYS A 70 -14.49 -8.49 16.78
CA LYS A 70 -13.20 -9.19 16.84
C LYS A 70 -12.98 -10.14 15.65
N ILE A 71 -14.02 -10.84 15.22
CA ILE A 71 -13.97 -11.69 14.03
C ILE A 71 -13.70 -10.82 12.79
N ALA A 72 -14.44 -9.72 12.62
CA ALA A 72 -14.25 -8.79 11.51
C ALA A 72 -12.83 -8.20 11.49
N GLU A 73 -12.35 -7.70 12.62
CA GLU A 73 -11.00 -7.16 12.79
C GLU A 73 -9.91 -8.18 12.42
N SER A 74 -10.08 -9.43 12.85
CA SER A 74 -9.15 -10.53 12.54
C SER A 74 -9.14 -10.95 11.07
N ARG A 75 -10.13 -10.52 10.29
CA ARG A 75 -10.37 -10.96 8.92
C ARG A 75 -10.07 -9.87 7.89
N ILE A 76 -10.70 -8.71 8.05
CA ILE A 76 -10.72 -7.61 7.07
C ILE A 76 -9.32 -7.21 6.63
N TRP A 77 -8.46 -6.89 7.60
CA TRP A 77 -7.13 -6.39 7.30
C TRP A 77 -6.18 -7.47 6.75
N PRO A 78 -6.17 -8.70 7.28
CA PRO A 78 -5.43 -9.79 6.64
C PRO A 78 -5.89 -10.13 5.22
N GLU A 79 -7.20 -10.10 4.94
CA GLU A 79 -7.74 -10.30 3.59
C GLU A 79 -7.31 -9.17 2.64
N PHE A 80 -7.36 -7.92 3.10
CA PHE A 80 -6.83 -6.78 2.36
C PHE A 80 -5.33 -6.92 2.08
N ASP A 81 -4.52 -7.27 3.08
CA ASP A 81 -3.07 -7.46 2.92
C ASP A 81 -2.73 -8.59 1.93
N ALA A 82 -3.53 -9.66 1.94
CA ALA A 82 -3.40 -10.73 0.96
C ALA A 82 -3.72 -10.22 -0.46
N LYS A 83 -4.75 -9.38 -0.60
CA LYS A 83 -5.13 -8.79 -1.88
C LYS A 83 -4.05 -7.83 -2.41
N CYS A 84 -3.47 -6.98 -1.57
CA CYS A 84 -2.34 -6.11 -1.95
C CYS A 84 -1.18 -6.93 -2.52
N LYS A 85 -0.79 -7.99 -1.80
CA LYS A 85 0.31 -8.89 -2.23
C LYS A 85 0.01 -9.61 -3.53
N GLU A 86 -1.24 -10.02 -3.74
CA GLU A 86 -1.67 -10.63 -5.00
C GLU A 86 -1.53 -9.64 -6.16
N LEU A 87 -2.12 -8.44 -6.02
CA LEU A 87 -2.09 -7.40 -7.05
C LEU A 87 -0.67 -6.95 -7.38
N GLY A 88 0.19 -6.77 -6.36
CA GLY A 88 1.59 -6.39 -6.57
C GLY A 88 2.37 -7.43 -7.37
N LYS A 89 2.13 -8.73 -7.11
CA LYS A 89 2.77 -9.82 -7.87
C LYS A 89 2.27 -9.90 -9.31
N GLU A 90 0.97 -9.71 -9.52
CA GLU A 90 0.39 -9.70 -10.87
C GLU A 90 0.91 -8.51 -11.68
N LEU A 91 0.95 -7.33 -11.08
CA LEU A 91 1.56 -6.14 -11.66
C LEU A 91 3.03 -6.37 -12.01
N GLU A 92 3.83 -6.90 -11.09
CA GLU A 92 5.25 -7.19 -11.32
C GLU A 92 5.44 -8.14 -12.51
N LYS A 93 4.61 -9.19 -12.59
CA LYS A 93 4.63 -10.16 -13.70
C LYS A 93 4.27 -9.53 -15.03
N ASP A 94 3.23 -8.70 -15.07
CA ASP A 94 2.80 -8.00 -16.29
C ASP A 94 3.84 -6.98 -16.74
N VAL A 95 4.37 -6.18 -15.81
CA VAL A 95 5.49 -5.28 -16.06
C VAL A 95 6.68 -6.06 -16.60
N GLN A 96 7.04 -7.19 -16.00
CA GLN A 96 8.16 -8.01 -16.47
C GLN A 96 7.95 -8.54 -17.90
N LYS A 97 6.75 -9.04 -18.20
CA LYS A 97 6.39 -9.53 -19.54
C LYS A 97 6.49 -8.45 -20.60
N ASP A 98 6.06 -7.24 -20.26
CA ASP A 98 6.08 -6.12 -21.19
C ASP A 98 7.42 -5.40 -21.23
N SER A 99 8.26 -5.62 -20.21
CA SER A 99 9.62 -5.13 -20.13
C SER A 99 10.61 -6.10 -20.79
N LEU A 100 10.21 -7.06 -21.64
CA LEU A 100 11.20 -7.88 -22.36
C LEU A 100 12.15 -7.00 -23.18
N ALA A 101 13.40 -7.47 -23.33
CA ALA A 101 14.42 -6.72 -24.07
C ALA A 101 13.95 -6.47 -25.51
N ASN A 102 13.86 -5.19 -25.88
CA ASN A 102 13.49 -4.74 -27.21
C ASN A 102 14.69 -4.01 -27.83
N PRO A 103 15.37 -4.59 -28.84
CA PRO A 103 16.53 -3.96 -29.46
C PRO A 103 16.19 -2.61 -30.10
N ASP A 104 14.97 -2.43 -30.59
CA ASP A 104 14.53 -1.17 -31.21
C ASP A 104 14.34 -0.04 -30.18
N ALA A 105 14.29 -0.37 -28.90
CA ALA A 105 14.21 0.61 -27.81
C ALA A 105 15.59 1.12 -27.38
N ILE A 106 16.70 0.67 -27.98
CA ILE A 106 18.04 1.16 -27.65
C ILE A 106 18.25 2.55 -28.25
N ASP A 107 18.59 3.52 -27.40
CA ASP A 107 19.19 4.77 -27.85
C ASP A 107 20.69 4.54 -28.08
N ALA A 108 21.09 4.52 -29.35
CA ALA A 108 22.48 4.26 -29.74
C ALA A 108 23.46 5.30 -29.18
N ASN A 109 23.07 6.57 -29.10
CA ASN A 109 23.95 7.62 -28.60
C ASN A 109 24.17 7.49 -27.09
N ALA A 110 23.10 7.21 -26.33
CA ALA A 110 23.23 6.95 -24.90
C ALA A 110 24.04 5.70 -24.61
N LEU A 111 23.89 4.64 -25.43
CA LEU A 111 24.70 3.43 -25.32
C LEU A 111 26.19 3.71 -25.59
N GLU A 112 26.53 4.52 -26.59
CA GLU A 112 27.93 4.91 -26.84
C GLU A 112 28.51 5.75 -25.69
N LEU A 113 27.72 6.64 -25.09
CA LEU A 113 28.14 7.37 -23.89
C LEU A 113 28.40 6.43 -22.71
N LEU A 114 27.52 5.45 -22.46
CA LEU A 114 27.69 4.43 -21.42
C LEU A 114 28.95 3.58 -21.64
N LYS A 115 29.21 3.18 -22.89
CA LYS A 115 30.42 2.43 -23.28
C LYS A 115 31.70 3.23 -23.10
N SER A 116 31.65 4.56 -23.21
CA SER A 116 32.84 5.39 -23.12
C SER A 116 33.48 5.39 -21.73
N GLY A 117 32.71 5.06 -20.69
CA GLY A 117 33.16 5.10 -19.30
C GLY A 117 33.36 6.51 -18.74
N ALA A 118 32.99 7.55 -19.50
CA ALA A 118 33.18 8.94 -19.12
C ALA A 118 32.08 9.49 -18.17
N LEU A 119 31.05 8.70 -17.90
CA LEU A 119 29.89 9.12 -17.10
C LEU A 119 30.22 9.20 -15.61
N THR A 120 29.76 10.27 -14.99
CA THR A 120 29.75 10.43 -13.54
C THR A 120 28.56 9.73 -12.91
N VAL A 121 28.54 9.61 -11.57
CA VAL A 121 27.37 9.09 -10.84
C VAL A 121 26.10 9.88 -11.20
N GLU A 122 26.18 11.21 -11.24
CA GLU A 122 25.03 12.08 -11.56
C GLU A 122 24.49 11.85 -12.98
N ASP A 123 25.36 11.56 -13.95
CA ASP A 123 24.95 11.23 -15.31
C ASP A 123 24.15 9.92 -15.36
N TYR A 124 24.57 8.90 -14.61
CA TYR A 124 23.84 7.64 -14.52
C TYR A 124 22.43 7.81 -13.96
N TYR A 125 22.26 8.60 -12.89
CA TYR A 125 20.95 8.92 -12.33
C TYR A 125 20.09 9.70 -13.34
N SER A 126 20.67 10.71 -14.00
CA SER A 126 19.99 11.48 -15.05
C SER A 126 19.54 10.59 -16.21
N PHE A 127 20.34 9.59 -16.58
CA PHE A 127 19.97 8.61 -17.61
C PHE A 127 18.82 7.72 -17.14
N ALA A 128 18.86 7.22 -15.90
CA ALA A 128 17.78 6.40 -15.36
C ALA A 128 16.44 7.15 -15.32
N GLU A 129 16.45 8.44 -14.98
CA GLU A 129 15.28 9.31 -15.04
C GLU A 129 14.80 9.51 -16.49
N ARG A 130 15.71 9.89 -17.40
CA ARG A 130 15.39 10.09 -18.82
C ARG A 130 14.76 8.85 -19.47
N TYR A 131 15.22 7.66 -19.09
CA TYR A 131 14.78 6.39 -19.65
C TYR A 131 13.83 5.63 -18.74
N GLU A 132 13.17 6.29 -17.78
CA GLU A 132 12.32 5.64 -16.80
C GLU A 132 11.18 4.79 -17.40
N SER A 133 10.73 5.15 -18.59
CA SER A 133 9.68 4.44 -19.36
C SER A 133 10.26 3.44 -20.38
N ASN A 134 11.57 3.27 -20.45
CA ASN A 134 12.26 2.38 -21.38
C ASN A 134 13.01 1.27 -20.62
N ALA A 135 12.30 0.16 -20.42
CA ALA A 135 12.81 -0.98 -19.68
C ALA A 135 14.11 -1.59 -20.27
N THR A 136 14.30 -1.51 -21.59
CA THR A 136 15.52 -2.00 -22.22
C THR A 136 16.69 -1.11 -21.85
N MET A 137 16.54 0.21 -21.99
CA MET A 137 17.57 1.17 -21.61
C MET A 137 17.87 1.13 -20.10
N LEU A 138 16.86 0.98 -19.23
CA LEU A 138 17.10 0.82 -17.80
C LEU A 138 17.99 -0.39 -17.48
N ARG A 139 17.79 -1.53 -18.15
CA ARG A 139 18.68 -2.70 -17.95
C ARG A 139 20.09 -2.48 -18.47
N VAL A 140 20.22 -1.76 -19.57
CA VAL A 140 21.53 -1.35 -20.10
C VAL A 140 22.23 -0.43 -19.08
N ILE A 141 21.53 0.60 -18.60
CA ILE A 141 22.04 1.51 -17.56
C ILE A 141 22.42 0.75 -16.30
N SER A 142 21.58 -0.19 -15.85
CA SER A 142 21.85 -1.05 -14.69
C SER A 142 23.18 -1.79 -14.81
N LYS A 143 23.42 -2.42 -15.96
CA LYS A 143 24.67 -3.14 -16.25
C LYS A 143 25.87 -2.19 -16.18
N TYR A 144 25.81 -1.06 -16.88
CA TYR A 144 26.94 -0.12 -16.92
C TYR A 144 27.18 0.59 -15.58
N ALA A 145 26.12 0.86 -14.80
CA ALA A 145 26.24 1.39 -13.44
C ALA A 145 26.90 0.37 -12.51
N LEU A 146 26.59 -0.92 -12.65
CA LEU A 146 27.26 -1.99 -11.88
C LEU A 146 28.74 -2.04 -12.23
N ASP A 147 29.09 -2.10 -13.52
CA ASP A 147 30.49 -2.10 -13.97
C ASP A 147 31.25 -0.86 -13.47
N ALA A 148 30.64 0.33 -13.54
CA ALA A 148 31.24 1.55 -13.02
C ALA A 148 31.43 1.50 -11.50
N SER A 149 30.50 0.91 -10.76
CA SER A 149 30.61 0.76 -9.30
C SER A 149 31.78 -0.14 -8.87
N GLU A 150 32.12 -1.15 -9.67
CA GLU A 150 33.23 -2.06 -9.41
C GLU A 150 34.59 -1.43 -9.67
N ASN A 151 34.63 -0.37 -10.49
CA ASN A 151 35.83 0.35 -10.87
C ASN A 151 35.94 1.74 -10.20
N ALA A 152 35.01 2.10 -9.31
CA ALA A 152 35.00 3.40 -8.64
C ALA A 152 36.06 3.47 -7.53
N ASP A 153 36.84 4.54 -7.52
CA ASP A 153 37.86 4.80 -6.50
C ASP A 153 37.24 5.24 -5.16
N ASP A 154 36.10 5.94 -5.21
CA ASP A 154 35.39 6.41 -4.02
C ASP A 154 34.29 5.42 -3.58
N THR A 155 34.27 5.11 -2.29
CA THR A 155 33.32 4.15 -1.72
C THR A 155 31.87 4.63 -1.77
N LYS A 156 31.61 5.94 -1.66
CA LYS A 156 30.25 6.48 -1.74
C LYS A 156 29.72 6.37 -3.15
N ASP A 157 30.55 6.68 -4.15
CA ASP A 157 30.18 6.57 -5.56
C ASP A 157 29.88 5.11 -5.94
N ALA A 158 30.72 4.17 -5.49
CA ALA A 158 30.50 2.73 -5.68
C ALA A 158 29.14 2.28 -5.09
N VAL A 159 28.80 2.72 -3.87
CA VAL A 159 27.53 2.39 -3.23
C VAL A 159 26.35 3.02 -3.98
N ALA A 160 26.44 4.30 -4.35
CA ALA A 160 25.38 5.00 -5.07
C ALA A 160 25.06 4.35 -6.42
N LEU A 161 26.09 3.92 -7.16
CA LEU A 161 25.94 3.22 -8.43
C LEU A 161 25.34 1.81 -8.28
N ARG A 162 25.70 1.07 -7.21
CA ARG A 162 25.07 -0.23 -6.92
C ARG A 162 23.59 -0.10 -6.62
N ILE A 163 23.19 0.88 -5.81
CA ILE A 163 21.78 1.16 -5.51
C ILE A 163 21.02 1.47 -6.82
N LEU A 164 21.59 2.33 -7.66
CA LEU A 164 20.98 2.65 -8.95
C LEU A 164 20.86 1.42 -9.86
N SER A 165 21.91 0.61 -9.93
CA SER A 165 21.91 -0.63 -10.70
C SER A 165 20.78 -1.56 -10.25
N ASP A 166 20.63 -1.75 -8.94
CA ASP A 166 19.56 -2.56 -8.35
C ASP A 166 18.17 -2.03 -8.67
N ASN A 167 17.99 -0.70 -8.66
CA ASN A 167 16.74 -0.06 -9.04
C ASN A 167 16.40 -0.25 -10.53
N CYS A 168 17.41 -0.35 -11.40
CA CYS A 168 17.23 -0.43 -12.85
C CYS A 168 17.25 -1.86 -13.40
N LYS A 169 17.81 -2.84 -12.68
CA LYS A 169 18.13 -4.20 -13.18
C LYS A 169 16.95 -4.97 -13.74
N THR A 170 15.76 -4.73 -13.19
CA THR A 170 14.54 -5.41 -13.62
C THR A 170 13.85 -4.72 -14.78
N GLY A 171 14.25 -3.49 -15.12
CA GLY A 171 13.55 -2.62 -16.06
C GLY A 171 12.12 -2.27 -15.61
N MET A 172 11.81 -2.45 -14.32
CA MET A 172 10.45 -2.28 -13.79
C MET A 172 10.08 -0.81 -13.49
N GLY A 173 11.01 0.12 -13.70
CA GLY A 173 10.76 1.55 -13.89
C GLY A 173 9.93 2.24 -12.79
N THR A 174 9.27 3.33 -13.18
CA THR A 174 8.38 4.15 -12.32
C THR A 174 7.13 3.44 -11.85
N VAL A 175 6.67 2.41 -12.57
CA VAL A 175 5.39 1.73 -12.28
C VAL A 175 5.43 1.01 -10.93
N LEU A 176 6.45 0.20 -10.66
CA LEU A 176 6.56 -0.47 -9.37
C LEU A 176 6.92 0.50 -8.23
N ARG A 177 7.60 1.60 -8.53
CA ARG A 177 7.82 2.66 -7.54
C ARG A 177 6.50 3.32 -7.14
N ALA A 178 5.68 3.72 -8.12
CA ALA A 178 4.36 4.26 -7.90
C ALA A 178 3.43 3.27 -7.17
N TRP A 179 3.56 1.97 -7.46
CA TRP A 179 2.86 0.92 -6.72
C TRP A 179 3.29 0.88 -5.25
N ASN A 180 4.59 0.84 -4.96
CA ASN A 180 5.11 0.82 -3.60
C ASN A 180 4.70 2.08 -2.80
N GLU A 181 4.68 3.24 -3.46
CA GLU A 181 4.18 4.48 -2.86
C GLU A 181 2.70 4.37 -2.51
N LEU A 182 1.88 3.83 -3.42
CA LEU A 182 0.45 3.61 -3.20
C LEU A 182 0.19 2.58 -2.07
N GLU A 183 0.97 1.50 -1.99
CA GLU A 183 0.94 0.56 -0.86
C GLU A 183 1.32 1.24 0.46
N GLY A 184 2.29 2.16 0.43
CA GLY A 184 2.66 2.98 1.58
C GLY A 184 1.51 3.85 2.07
N VAL A 185 0.80 4.52 1.15
CA VAL A 185 -0.41 5.30 1.45
C VAL A 185 -1.51 4.41 2.04
N ALA A 186 -1.72 3.20 1.48
CA ALA A 186 -2.71 2.26 1.99
C ALA A 186 -2.36 1.79 3.41
N SER A 187 -1.08 1.50 3.67
CA SER A 187 -0.60 1.14 5.01
C SER A 187 -0.85 2.27 6.02
N TYR A 188 -0.53 3.50 5.65
CA TYR A 188 -0.78 4.69 6.47
C TYR A 188 -2.28 4.90 6.75
N CYS A 189 -3.11 4.89 5.71
CA CYS A 189 -4.55 5.09 5.84
C CYS A 189 -5.24 3.94 6.58
N SER A 190 -4.64 2.75 6.65
CA SER A 190 -5.16 1.67 7.48
C SER A 190 -4.96 1.90 8.99
N GLY A 191 -4.14 2.87 9.39
CA GLY A 191 -3.85 3.16 10.81
C GLY A 191 -3.03 2.08 11.52
N ARG A 192 -2.46 1.11 10.78
CA ARG A 192 -1.73 -0.06 11.31
C ARG A 192 -0.20 0.08 11.27
N GLY A 193 0.33 1.16 10.71
CA GLY A 193 1.77 1.36 10.46
C GLY A 193 2.63 1.84 11.65
N GLY A 194 2.07 1.98 12.86
CA GLY A 194 2.78 2.48 14.04
C GLY A 194 3.60 1.40 14.76
N SER A 195 4.85 1.72 15.12
CA SER A 195 5.79 0.80 15.79
C SER A 195 5.49 0.48 17.26
N SER A 196 4.35 0.91 17.82
CA SER A 196 4.05 0.67 19.23
C SER A 196 3.10 -0.52 19.40
N ARG A 197 3.46 -1.43 20.32
CA ARG A 197 2.67 -2.56 20.82
C ARG A 197 1.39 -2.13 21.57
N THR A 198 0.89 -0.94 21.31
CA THR A 198 -0.35 -0.43 21.89
C THR A 198 -1.50 -0.99 21.07
N ALA A 199 -2.56 -1.47 21.73
CA ALA A 199 -3.78 -1.84 21.04
C ALA A 199 -4.17 -0.69 20.10
N ILE A 200 -4.24 -0.96 18.80
CA ILE A 200 -4.63 0.05 17.82
C ILE A 200 -6.09 0.38 18.11
N ASP A 201 -6.36 1.62 18.50
CA ASP A 201 -7.72 2.08 18.77
C ASP A 201 -8.55 2.04 17.47
N PRO A 202 -9.70 1.33 17.43
CA PRO A 202 -10.57 1.33 16.26
C PRO A 202 -10.96 2.72 15.77
N THR A 203 -11.09 3.70 16.69
CA THR A 203 -11.38 5.09 16.34
C THR A 203 -10.25 5.72 15.52
N HIS A 204 -9.00 5.37 15.84
CA HIS A 204 -7.83 5.80 15.08
C HIS A 204 -7.80 5.17 13.69
N ILE A 205 -8.08 3.87 13.55
CA ILE A 205 -8.16 3.20 12.24
C ILE A 205 -9.21 3.88 11.35
N ILE A 206 -10.39 4.16 11.90
CA ILE A 206 -11.48 4.83 11.16
C ILE A 206 -11.08 6.26 10.78
N SER A 207 -10.40 7.00 11.66
CA SER A 207 -9.96 8.35 11.34
C SER A 207 -8.89 8.37 10.25
N MET A 208 -7.96 7.40 10.28
CA MET A 208 -6.94 7.25 9.25
C MET A 208 -7.53 6.88 7.89
N GLY A 209 -8.54 6.01 7.85
CA GLY A 209 -9.17 5.57 6.59
C GLY A 209 -9.84 6.70 5.80
N LYS A 210 -10.18 7.83 6.43
CA LYS A 210 -10.80 8.99 5.79
C LYS A 210 -9.85 9.78 4.88
N TRP A 211 -8.54 9.61 5.07
CA TRP A 211 -7.53 10.31 4.27
C TRP A 211 -7.24 9.61 2.93
N TRP A 212 -7.82 8.43 2.69
CA TRP A 212 -7.52 7.63 1.51
C TRP A 212 -7.79 8.37 0.20
N GLU A 213 -8.98 8.94 0.03
CA GLU A 213 -9.34 9.65 -1.19
C GLU A 213 -8.42 10.85 -1.45
N GLU A 214 -8.04 11.58 -0.41
CA GLU A 214 -7.15 12.75 -0.50
C GLU A 214 -5.72 12.35 -0.86
N LEU A 215 -5.19 11.29 -0.23
CA LEU A 215 -3.79 10.91 -0.37
C LEU A 215 -3.53 9.98 -1.56
N ALA A 216 -4.49 9.14 -1.94
CA ALA A 216 -4.33 8.15 -3.01
C ALA A 216 -5.00 8.57 -4.32
N GLY A 217 -5.98 9.48 -4.30
CA GLY A 217 -6.81 9.79 -5.47
C GLY A 217 -6.01 10.20 -6.71
N GLN A 218 -5.11 11.17 -6.55
CA GLN A 218 -4.24 11.63 -7.64
C GLN A 218 -3.34 10.50 -8.17
N ALA A 219 -2.77 9.68 -7.27
CA ALA A 219 -1.90 8.58 -7.64
C ALA A 219 -2.67 7.50 -8.43
N ILE A 220 -3.90 7.16 -8.01
CA ILE A 220 -4.75 6.18 -8.69
C ILE A 220 -5.22 6.71 -10.06
N GLU A 221 -5.56 7.99 -10.18
CA GLU A 221 -6.00 8.57 -11.45
C GLU A 221 -4.87 8.61 -12.49
N ASN A 222 -3.64 8.87 -12.04
CA ASN A 222 -2.48 9.03 -12.90
C ASN A 222 -1.64 7.75 -13.07
N PHE A 223 -1.99 6.67 -12.35
CA PHE A 223 -1.32 5.38 -12.42
C PHE A 223 -1.27 4.83 -13.84
#